data_AF-A0A7X9JUV6-F1
#
_entry.id   AF-A0A7X9JUV6-F1
#
_cell.length_a   1.000
_cell.length_b   1.000
_cell.length_c   1.000
_cell.angle_alpha   90.00
_cell.angle_beta   90.00
_cell.angle_gamma   90.00
#
_symmetry.space_group_name_H-M   'P 1'
#
loop_
_entity.id
_entity.type
_entity.pdbx_description
1 polymer ?
#
loop_
_entity_poly.entity_id
_entity_poly.type
_entity_poly.pdbx_seq_one_letter_code
_entity_poly.pdbx_strand_id
1 'polypeptide(L)'
;MIFPFNIKYEERIYRNLISKENLESYNIVVGESDLFISSDVNLAAEIKESLIKHRFRLESYIKKNPHFLKSMLPLPHDKLAPAIVRDMLEKGSLCGVGPMASVAGALAQFVGKDVMASAQTIIIENGGDIFLKTNNKLIVSVFAGKSPLSYKVKFAINPERTPLGICTSSATVGPSVSFGKADAVC
;
A
#
# COMPACT_ATOMS: atom_id res chain seq x y z
N MET A 1 -6.02 20.04 -8.08
CA MET A 1 -7.48 19.92 -7.88
C MET A 1 -7.63 19.30 -6.51
N ILE A 2 -8.07 20.07 -5.52
CA ILE A 2 -8.11 19.64 -4.11
C ILE A 2 -9.38 18.78 -3.95
N PHE A 3 -9.22 17.49 -3.66
CA PHE A 3 -10.33 16.57 -3.43
C PHE A 3 -10.90 16.83 -2.02
N PRO A 4 -12.22 17.04 -1.85
CA PRO A 4 -12.80 17.29 -0.54
C PRO A 4 -13.09 15.94 0.13
N PHE A 5 -12.04 15.22 0.52
CA PHE A 5 -12.17 14.24 1.59
C PHE A 5 -11.67 14.92 2.84
N ASN A 6 -12.59 15.20 3.78
CA ASN A 6 -12.21 15.64 5.12
C ASN A 6 -11.60 14.42 5.83
N ILE A 7 -10.35 14.10 5.50
CA ILE A 7 -9.61 12.99 6.09
C ILE A 7 -9.32 13.39 7.53
N LYS A 8 -10.08 12.80 8.46
CA LYS A 8 -9.76 12.90 9.88
C LYS A 8 -8.40 12.21 10.06
N TYR A 9 -7.37 12.98 10.38
CA TYR A 9 -6.04 12.45 10.65
C TYR A 9 -6.14 11.53 11.88
N GLU A 10 -5.93 10.22 11.68
CA GLU A 10 -5.72 9.27 12.76
C GLU A 10 -4.22 9.07 12.95
N GLU A 11 -3.74 9.33 14.16
CA GLU A 11 -2.34 9.13 14.52
C GLU A 11 -1.98 7.65 14.45
N ARG A 12 -1.00 7.30 13.60
CA ARG A 12 -0.58 5.91 13.34
C ARG A 12 0.44 5.43 14.39
N ILE A 13 0.00 5.37 15.64
CA ILE A 13 0.84 4.99 16.80
C ILE A 13 1.50 3.62 16.60
N TYR A 14 0.88 2.70 15.85
CA TYR A 14 1.43 1.38 15.55
C TYR A 14 2.79 1.41 14.83
N ARG A 15 3.11 2.47 14.09
CA ARG A 15 4.40 2.62 13.41
C ARG A 15 5.58 2.67 14.39
N ASN A 16 5.32 3.03 15.65
CA ASN A 16 6.32 3.03 16.73
C ASN A 16 6.68 1.63 17.24
N LEU A 17 5.91 0.60 16.89
CA LEU A 17 6.10 -0.78 17.35
C LEU A 17 7.03 -1.60 16.43
N ILE A 18 7.50 -1.02 15.33
CA ILE A 18 8.38 -1.69 14.37
C ILE A 18 9.77 -1.79 14.98
N SER A 19 10.32 -3.02 15.02
CA SER A 19 11.68 -3.25 15.48
C SER A 19 12.66 -2.46 14.62
N LYS A 20 13.47 -1.62 15.26
CA LYS A 20 14.47 -0.77 14.61
C LYS A 20 15.85 -1.40 14.56
N GLU A 21 15.99 -2.67 14.97
CA GLU A 21 17.29 -3.35 14.91
C GLU A 21 17.76 -3.42 13.45
N ASN A 22 18.71 -2.56 13.11
CA ASN A 22 19.33 -2.41 11.79
C ASN A 22 18.42 -1.86 10.67
N LEU A 23 17.29 -1.22 10.99
CA LEU A 23 16.44 -0.56 9.99
C LEU A 23 16.21 0.90 10.35
N GLU A 24 16.41 1.79 9.38
CA GLU A 24 15.95 3.17 9.45
C GLU A 24 14.50 3.24 9.01
N SER A 25 13.67 4.04 9.69
CA SER A 25 12.26 4.20 9.33
C SER A 25 11.88 5.67 9.20
N TYR A 26 11.15 6.00 8.14
CA TYR A 26 10.83 7.37 7.77
C TYR A 26 9.56 7.46 6.92
N ASN A 27 8.99 8.67 6.84
CA ASN A 27 7.79 8.96 6.07
C ASN A 27 8.10 9.67 4.76
N ILE A 28 7.39 9.28 3.69
CA ILE A 28 7.40 9.99 2.40
C ILE A 28 5.97 10.28 2.01
N VAL A 29 5.65 11.58 1.96
CA VAL A 29 4.31 12.07 1.59
C VAL A 29 4.37 12.77 0.24
N VAL A 30 3.50 12.35 -0.69
CA VAL A 30 3.30 12.97 -2.00
C VAL A 30 1.80 12.95 -2.30
N GLY A 31 1.18 14.13 -2.35
CA GLY A 31 -0.28 14.25 -2.48
C GLY A 31 -0.98 13.56 -1.30
N GLU A 32 -1.94 12.68 -1.60
CA GLU A 32 -2.67 11.88 -0.61
C GLU A 32 -1.95 10.59 -0.19
N SER A 33 -0.82 10.25 -0.83
CA SER A 33 -0.04 9.07 -0.47
C SER A 33 0.93 9.39 0.66
N ASP A 34 0.86 8.63 1.75
CA ASP A 34 1.75 8.72 2.91
C ASP A 34 2.37 7.34 3.15
N LEU A 35 3.54 7.13 2.54
CA LEU A 35 4.30 5.91 2.69
C LEU A 35 5.09 5.95 3.99
N PHE A 36 5.03 4.87 4.75
CA PHE A 36 5.98 4.60 5.82
C PHE A 36 6.95 3.53 5.39
N ILE A 37 8.23 3.88 5.43
CA ILE A 37 9.32 3.06 4.95
C ILE A 37 10.09 2.54 6.16
N SER A 38 10.50 1.28 6.09
CA SER A 38 11.51 0.71 6.97
C SER A 38 12.53 -0.07 6.13
N SER A 39 13.79 0.33 6.14
CA SER A 39 14.84 -0.26 5.29
C SER A 39 16.22 -0.24 5.93
N ASP A 40 17.08 -1.15 5.48
CA ASP A 40 18.49 -1.24 5.94
C ASP A 40 19.41 -0.19 5.30
N VAL A 41 18.94 0.46 4.24
CA VAL A 41 19.59 1.59 3.58
C VAL A 41 18.58 2.73 3.44
N ASN A 42 19.03 3.97 3.62
CA ASN A 42 18.20 5.15 3.37
C ASN A 42 18.02 5.34 1.85
N LEU A 43 16.79 5.16 1.37
CA LEU A 43 16.40 5.27 -0.03
C LEU A 43 15.37 6.39 -0.24
N ALA A 44 15.40 7.41 0.60
CA ALA A 44 14.31 8.38 0.66
C ALA A 44 14.12 9.17 -0.64
N ALA A 45 15.21 9.49 -1.33
CA ALA A 45 15.16 10.23 -2.59
C ALA A 45 14.57 9.38 -3.72
N GLU A 46 15.06 8.16 -3.86
CA GLU A 46 14.67 7.18 -4.88
C GLU A 46 13.20 6.78 -4.73
N ILE A 47 12.77 6.54 -3.50
CA ILE A 47 11.37 6.21 -3.19
C ILE A 47 10.46 7.40 -3.50
N LYS A 48 10.86 8.62 -3.13
CA LYS A 48 10.07 9.83 -3.43
C LYS A 48 9.94 10.05 -4.94
N GLU A 49 11.03 9.89 -5.69
CA GLU A 49 11.02 10.00 -7.15
C GLU A 49 10.12 8.94 -7.78
N SER A 50 10.25 7.68 -7.37
CA SER A 50 9.40 6.58 -7.85
C SER A 50 7.92 6.82 -7.53
N LEU A 51 7.60 7.28 -6.32
CA LEU A 51 6.23 7.59 -5.92
C LEU A 51 5.64 8.71 -6.79
N ILE A 52 6.37 9.79 -7.02
CA ILE A 52 5.95 10.87 -7.93
C ILE A 52 5.70 10.33 -9.33
N LYS A 53 6.62 9.52 -9.87
CA LYS A 53 6.52 8.92 -11.21
C LYS A 53 5.25 8.08 -11.36
N HIS A 54 4.97 7.18 -10.42
CA HIS A 54 3.81 6.28 -10.52
C HIS A 54 2.48 7.01 -10.26
N ARG A 55 2.45 7.95 -9.30
CA ARG A 55 1.29 8.82 -9.09
C ARG A 55 0.97 9.64 -10.34
N PHE A 56 1.97 10.29 -10.94
CA PHE A 56 1.76 11.08 -12.15
C PHE A 56 1.16 10.25 -13.29
N ARG A 57 1.64 9.02 -13.50
CA ARG A 57 1.11 8.09 -14.50
C ARG A 57 -0.34 7.73 -14.23
N LEU A 58 -0.68 7.44 -12.97
CA LEU A 58 -2.03 7.11 -12.54
C LEU A 58 -2.98 8.30 -12.69
N GLU A 59 -2.61 9.46 -12.16
CA GLU A 59 -3.40 10.69 -12.23
C GLU A 59 -3.63 11.14 -13.69
N SER A 60 -2.60 11.02 -14.54
CA SER A 60 -2.71 11.30 -15.97
C SER A 60 -3.70 10.37 -16.68
N TYR A 61 -3.74 9.09 -16.28
CA TYR A 61 -4.70 8.13 -16.80
C TYR A 61 -6.12 8.45 -16.33
N ILE A 62 -6.30 8.71 -15.03
CA ILE A 62 -7.59 9.06 -14.42
C ILE A 62 -8.16 10.33 -15.06
N LYS A 63 -7.32 11.33 -15.36
CA LYS A 63 -7.76 12.56 -16.01
C LYS A 63 -8.39 12.30 -17.39
N LYS A 64 -7.86 11.33 -18.14
CA LYS A 64 -8.40 10.91 -19.45
C LYS A 64 -9.56 9.93 -19.33
N ASN A 65 -9.61 9.16 -18.22
CA ASN A 65 -10.60 8.11 -17.97
C ASN A 65 -11.26 8.31 -16.59
N PRO A 66 -12.12 9.33 -16.40
CA PRO A 66 -12.67 9.65 -15.08
C PRO A 66 -13.48 8.52 -14.43
N HIS A 67 -14.02 7.60 -15.23
CA HIS A 67 -14.71 6.40 -14.74
C HIS A 67 -13.80 5.47 -13.94
N PHE A 68 -12.48 5.46 -14.22
CA PHE A 68 -11.50 4.67 -13.48
C PHE A 68 -11.53 4.98 -11.98
N LEU A 69 -11.65 6.26 -11.63
CA LEU A 69 -11.67 6.72 -10.25
C LEU A 69 -12.93 6.33 -9.49
N LYS A 70 -14.07 6.30 -10.18
CA LYS A 70 -15.40 6.18 -9.55
C LYS A 70 -15.99 4.77 -9.59
N SER A 71 -15.47 3.90 -10.44
CA SER A 71 -16.05 2.57 -10.61
C SER A 71 -15.88 1.75 -9.33
N MET A 72 -16.97 1.14 -8.90
CA MET A 72 -16.97 0.12 -7.84
C MET A 72 -16.95 -1.31 -8.41
N LEU A 73 -17.10 -1.44 -9.72
CA LEU A 73 -17.10 -2.70 -10.46
C LEU A 73 -15.87 -2.80 -11.36
N PRO A 74 -15.46 -4.02 -11.77
CA PRO A 74 -14.41 -4.22 -12.74
C PRO A 74 -14.60 -3.36 -13.99
N LEU A 75 -13.49 -2.85 -14.52
CA LEU A 75 -13.46 -2.12 -15.78
C LEU A 75 -12.72 -2.94 -16.85
N PRO A 76 -13.01 -2.71 -18.15
CA PRO A 76 -12.30 -3.38 -19.22
C PRO A 76 -10.78 -3.16 -19.13
N HIS A 77 -10.00 -4.19 -19.49
CA HIS A 77 -8.55 -4.07 -19.60
C HIS A 77 -8.16 -3.07 -20.69
N ASP A 78 -7.14 -2.26 -20.41
CA ASP A 78 -6.53 -1.33 -21.37
C ASP A 78 -5.06 -1.70 -21.57
N LYS A 79 -4.73 -2.31 -22.70
CA LYS A 79 -3.37 -2.77 -22.99
C LYS A 79 -2.36 -1.63 -23.20
N LEU A 80 -2.85 -0.43 -23.51
CA LEU A 80 -2.01 0.76 -23.74
C LEU A 80 -1.82 1.60 -22.47
N ALA A 81 -2.52 1.26 -21.40
CA ALA A 81 -2.40 1.96 -20.13
C ALA A 81 -1.01 1.75 -19.49
N PRO A 82 -0.56 2.71 -18.64
CA PRO A 82 0.64 2.53 -17.82
C PRO A 82 0.60 1.24 -17.02
N ALA A 83 1.76 0.65 -16.74
CA ALA A 83 1.85 -0.66 -16.07
C ALA A 83 1.07 -0.73 -14.74
N ILE A 84 1.14 0.32 -13.90
CA ILE A 84 0.37 0.39 -12.65
C ILE A 84 -1.15 0.36 -12.88
N VAL A 85 -1.63 1.02 -13.92
CA VAL A 85 -3.05 1.03 -14.27
C VAL A 85 -3.49 -0.34 -14.76
N ARG A 86 -2.67 -0.99 -15.60
CA ARG A 86 -2.95 -2.35 -16.09
C ARG A 86 -3.04 -3.36 -14.95
N ASP A 87 -2.11 -3.28 -14.00
CA ASP A 87 -2.11 -4.13 -12.81
C ASP A 87 -3.37 -3.91 -11.98
N MET A 88 -3.76 -2.65 -11.72
CA MET A 88 -4.99 -2.32 -10.99
C MET A 88 -6.26 -2.80 -11.70
N LEU A 89 -6.35 -2.68 -13.03
CA LEU A 89 -7.48 -3.20 -13.82
C LEU A 89 -7.57 -4.72 -13.69
N GLU A 90 -6.43 -5.41 -13.80
CA GLU A 90 -6.36 -6.86 -13.68
C GLU A 90 -6.77 -7.34 -12.28
N LYS A 91 -6.18 -6.77 -11.22
CA LYS A 91 -6.49 -7.20 -9.85
C LYS A 91 -7.91 -6.81 -9.45
N GLY A 92 -8.40 -5.65 -9.87
CA GLY A 92 -9.81 -5.28 -9.71
C GLY A 92 -10.75 -6.30 -10.36
N SER A 93 -10.44 -6.71 -11.59
CA SER A 93 -11.23 -7.72 -12.30
C SER A 93 -11.22 -9.09 -11.60
N LEU A 94 -10.06 -9.55 -11.13
CA LEU A 94 -9.94 -10.84 -10.42
C LEU A 94 -10.73 -10.87 -9.12
N CYS A 95 -10.80 -9.73 -8.42
CA CYS A 95 -11.50 -9.59 -7.14
C CYS A 95 -12.95 -9.11 -7.28
N GLY A 96 -13.43 -8.84 -8.50
CA GLY A 96 -14.80 -8.35 -8.72
C GLY A 96 -15.06 -6.93 -8.22
N VAL A 97 -14.03 -6.09 -8.13
CA VAL A 97 -14.10 -4.71 -7.61
C VAL A 97 -13.54 -3.70 -8.61
N GLY A 98 -13.83 -2.42 -8.38
CA GLY A 98 -13.23 -1.33 -9.14
C GLY A 98 -11.73 -1.20 -8.94
N PRO A 99 -10.97 -0.69 -9.93
CA PRO A 99 -9.50 -0.69 -9.89
C PRO A 99 -8.92 0.18 -8.79
N MET A 100 -9.62 1.23 -8.34
CA MET A 100 -9.15 2.06 -7.24
C MET A 100 -9.12 1.33 -5.89
N ALA A 101 -9.80 0.19 -5.75
CA ALA A 101 -9.74 -0.63 -4.54
C ALA A 101 -8.32 -1.15 -4.24
N SER A 102 -7.44 -1.22 -5.24
CA SER A 102 -6.06 -1.71 -5.08
C SER A 102 -5.01 -0.59 -5.14
N VAL A 103 -5.40 0.69 -5.08
CA VAL A 103 -4.47 1.81 -5.36
C VAL A 103 -3.30 1.89 -4.36
N ALA A 104 -3.56 1.65 -3.08
CA ALA A 104 -2.53 1.79 -2.05
C ALA A 104 -1.47 0.69 -2.18
N GLY A 105 -1.89 -0.56 -2.27
CA GLY A 105 -1.03 -1.71 -2.55
C GLY A 105 -0.32 -1.64 -3.90
N ALA A 106 -0.99 -1.14 -4.96
CA ALA A 106 -0.35 -0.94 -6.25
C ALA A 106 0.79 0.08 -6.16
N LEU A 107 0.59 1.22 -5.49
CA LEU A 107 1.65 2.19 -5.28
C LEU A 107 2.80 1.62 -4.45
N ALA A 108 2.52 0.95 -3.33
CA ALA A 108 3.54 0.31 -2.50
C ALA A 108 4.35 -0.73 -3.29
N GLN A 109 3.67 -1.56 -4.09
CA GLN A 109 4.28 -2.58 -4.93
C GLN A 109 5.20 -1.98 -6.01
N PHE A 110 4.70 -1.01 -6.78
CA PHE A 110 5.46 -0.44 -7.89
C PHE A 110 6.65 0.39 -7.42
N VAL A 111 6.50 1.12 -6.31
CA VAL A 111 7.61 1.81 -5.67
C VAL A 111 8.62 0.82 -5.12
N GLY A 112 8.17 -0.21 -4.40
CA GLY A 112 9.03 -1.24 -3.84
C GLY A 112 9.83 -2.00 -4.90
N LYS A 113 9.20 -2.38 -6.02
CA LYS A 113 9.87 -3.03 -7.15
C LYS A 113 10.97 -2.17 -7.78
N ASP A 114 10.80 -0.86 -7.82
CA ASP A 114 11.81 0.05 -8.38
C ASP A 114 13.08 0.12 -7.53
N VAL A 115 12.98 -0.06 -6.21
CA VAL A 115 14.10 0.20 -5.27
C VAL A 115 14.60 -1.04 -4.51
N MET A 116 13.89 -2.18 -4.56
CA MET A 116 14.21 -3.38 -3.76
C MET A 116 15.57 -4.02 -4.05
N ALA A 117 16.21 -3.67 -5.17
CA ALA A 117 17.56 -4.12 -5.49
C ALA A 117 18.64 -3.38 -4.67
N SER A 118 18.33 -2.19 -4.15
CA SER A 118 19.26 -1.31 -3.44
C SER A 118 19.29 -1.53 -1.91
N ALA A 119 18.47 -2.43 -1.39
CA ALA A 119 18.31 -2.70 0.04
C ALA A 119 18.18 -4.21 0.28
N GLN A 120 18.74 -4.78 1.34
CA GLN A 120 18.49 -6.19 1.68
C GLN A 120 17.11 -6.37 2.29
N THR A 121 16.65 -5.39 3.05
CA THR A 121 15.31 -5.36 3.63
C THR A 121 14.65 -4.03 3.32
N ILE A 122 13.46 -4.09 2.72
CA ILE A 122 12.62 -2.93 2.51
C ILE A 122 11.16 -3.29 2.74
N ILE A 123 10.53 -2.48 3.59
CA ILE A 123 9.12 -2.56 3.93
C ILE A 123 8.52 -1.20 3.57
N ILE A 124 7.49 -1.21 2.72
CA ILE A 124 6.76 -0.02 2.30
C ILE A 124 5.31 -0.21 2.69
N GLU A 125 4.88 0.51 3.71
CA GLU A 125 3.49 0.58 4.15
C GLU A 125 2.80 1.79 3.51
N ASN A 126 1.61 1.59 2.96
CA ASN A 126 0.73 2.62 2.45
C ASN A 126 -0.68 2.42 3.04
N GLY A 127 -0.86 2.83 4.29
CA GLY A 127 -2.10 2.57 5.02
C GLY A 127 -2.20 1.11 5.44
N GLY A 128 -3.20 0.39 4.94
CA GLY A 128 -3.40 -1.05 5.25
C GLY A 128 -2.58 -2.00 4.38
N ASP A 129 -1.87 -1.48 3.37
CA ASP A 129 -1.17 -2.28 2.36
C ASP A 129 0.34 -2.18 2.52
N ILE A 130 1.02 -3.32 2.44
CA ILE A 130 2.46 -3.45 2.65
C ILE A 130 3.08 -4.17 1.46
N PHE A 131 4.13 -3.59 0.90
CA PHE A 131 5.13 -4.31 0.11
C PHE A 131 6.32 -4.67 1.01
N LEU A 132 6.77 -5.91 0.95
CA LEU A 132 7.84 -6.41 1.82
C LEU A 132 8.84 -7.28 1.05
N LYS A 133 10.11 -6.90 1.14
CA LYS A 133 11.27 -7.69 0.69
C LYS A 133 12.27 -7.78 1.85
N THR A 134 12.79 -8.96 2.14
CA THR A 134 13.77 -9.13 3.23
C THR A 134 14.63 -10.39 3.02
N ASN A 135 15.83 -10.36 3.58
CA ASN A 135 16.71 -11.53 3.70
C ASN A 135 16.60 -12.22 5.08
N ASN A 136 15.82 -11.66 6.01
CA ASN A 136 15.62 -12.18 7.36
C ASN A 136 14.17 -12.61 7.57
N LYS A 137 13.94 -13.53 8.51
CA LYS A 137 12.58 -13.89 8.91
C LYS A 137 11.93 -12.69 9.61
N LEU A 138 10.73 -12.32 9.18
CA LEU A 138 9.96 -11.22 9.77
C LEU A 138 8.63 -11.72 10.33
N ILE A 139 8.10 -11.00 11.31
CA ILE A 139 6.76 -11.22 11.86
C ILE A 139 5.91 -9.99 11.57
N VAL A 140 4.86 -10.17 10.78
CA VAL A 140 3.87 -9.12 10.51
C VAL A 140 2.66 -9.38 11.39
N SER A 141 2.29 -8.40 12.23
CA SER A 141 1.14 -8.50 13.12
C SER A 141 -0.02 -7.68 12.58
N VAL A 142 -1.24 -8.21 12.69
CA VAL A 142 -2.45 -7.50 12.25
C VAL A 142 -2.92 -6.55 13.35
N PHE A 143 -3.08 -5.27 13.02
CA PHE A 143 -3.77 -4.31 13.87
C PHE A 143 -5.26 -4.28 13.51
N ALA A 144 -6.13 -4.58 14.47
CA ALA A 144 -7.59 -4.67 14.29
C ALA A 144 -8.32 -3.70 15.22
N GLY A 145 -7.77 -2.49 15.42
CA GLY A 145 -8.37 -1.47 16.26
C GLY A 145 -8.57 -1.92 17.71
N LYS A 146 -9.80 -1.76 18.22
CA LYS A 146 -10.20 -2.14 19.59
C LYS A 146 -10.52 -3.64 19.75
N SER A 147 -10.46 -4.42 18.67
CA SER A 147 -10.72 -5.85 18.72
C SER A 147 -9.80 -6.55 19.73
N PRO A 148 -10.28 -7.52 20.52
CA PRO A 148 -9.44 -8.30 21.43
C PRO A 148 -8.41 -9.16 20.69
N LEU A 149 -8.50 -9.29 19.36
CA LEU A 149 -7.55 -9.98 18.48
C LEU A 149 -6.45 -9.07 17.94
N SER A 150 -6.51 -7.76 18.20
CA SER A 150 -5.50 -6.80 17.74
C SER A 150 -4.10 -7.21 18.21
N TYR A 151 -3.15 -7.27 17.29
CA TYR A 151 -1.77 -7.76 17.46
C TYR A 151 -1.60 -9.24 17.86
N LYS A 152 -2.69 -10.01 17.96
CA LYS A 152 -2.63 -11.45 18.28
C LYS A 152 -2.51 -12.35 17.06
N VAL A 153 -3.00 -11.89 15.90
CA VAL A 153 -2.81 -12.57 14.62
C VAL A 153 -1.48 -12.13 14.02
N LYS A 154 -0.61 -13.10 13.73
CA LYS A 154 0.76 -12.88 13.27
C LYS A 154 1.08 -13.79 12.09
N PHE A 155 1.72 -13.23 11.08
CA PHE A 155 2.24 -13.95 9.93
C PHE A 155 3.76 -14.02 10.04
N ALA A 156 4.29 -15.25 10.12
CA ALA A 156 5.71 -15.48 9.98
C ALA A 156 6.06 -15.46 8.48
N ILE A 157 6.86 -14.49 8.08
CA ILE A 157 7.30 -14.31 6.71
C ILE A 157 8.75 -14.77 6.60
N ASN A 158 8.98 -15.80 5.80
CA ASN A 158 10.32 -16.24 5.50
C ASN A 158 10.87 -15.50 4.27
N PRO A 159 12.20 -15.25 4.20
CA PRO A 159 12.85 -14.51 3.11
C PRO A 159 12.52 -15.02 1.70
N GLU A 160 12.49 -16.34 1.52
CA GLU A 160 12.27 -17.03 0.24
C GLU A 160 10.88 -16.81 -0.35
N ARG A 161 9.93 -16.28 0.45
CA ARG A 161 8.58 -15.92 0.00
C ARG A 161 8.47 -14.46 -0.44
N THR A 162 9.57 -13.71 -0.38
CA THR A 162 9.61 -12.28 -0.72
C THR A 162 10.24 -12.05 -2.10
N PRO A 163 9.88 -10.97 -2.82
CA PRO A 163 8.97 -9.89 -2.43
C PRO A 163 7.51 -10.36 -2.33
N LEU A 164 6.77 -9.81 -1.36
CA LEU A 164 5.34 -10.12 -1.18
C LEU A 164 4.54 -8.88 -0.79
N GLY A 165 3.23 -8.96 -1.06
CA GLY A 165 2.24 -7.99 -0.60
C GLY A 165 1.43 -8.53 0.58
N ILE A 166 1.15 -7.69 1.57
CA ILE A 166 0.17 -7.96 2.63
C ILE A 166 -0.80 -6.79 2.62
N CYS A 167 -2.08 -7.05 2.39
CA CYS A 167 -3.11 -6.03 2.33
C CYS A 167 -4.11 -6.30 3.45
N THR A 168 -4.59 -5.25 4.10
CA THR A 168 -5.65 -5.37 5.10
C THR A 168 -6.74 -4.35 4.83
N SER A 169 -7.97 -4.84 4.68
CA SER A 169 -9.17 -4.00 4.68
C SER A 169 -9.76 -3.95 6.09
N SER A 170 -10.32 -2.81 6.47
CA SER A 170 -11.02 -2.64 7.73
C SER A 170 -12.24 -1.73 7.51
N ALA A 171 -13.34 -2.04 8.20
CA ALA A 171 -14.48 -1.14 8.29
C ALA A 171 -14.37 -0.15 9.47
N THR A 172 -13.42 -0.37 10.38
CA THR A 172 -13.28 0.35 11.65
C THR A 172 -11.97 1.11 11.80
N VAL A 173 -11.01 0.91 10.89
CA VAL A 173 -9.67 1.51 10.90
C VAL A 173 -9.30 2.05 9.52
N GLY A 174 -8.84 3.30 9.47
CA GLY A 174 -8.34 3.93 8.24
C GLY A 174 -9.42 4.62 7.40
N PRO A 175 -9.01 5.39 6.36
CA PRO A 175 -9.90 6.28 5.61
C PRO A 175 -10.63 5.60 4.44
N SER A 176 -10.30 4.33 4.14
CA SER A 176 -10.82 3.63 2.97
C SER A 176 -12.31 3.30 3.16
N VAL A 177 -13.09 3.44 2.08
CA VAL A 177 -14.51 3.05 2.08
C VAL A 177 -14.60 1.53 2.16
N SER A 178 -15.26 1.03 3.20
CA SER A 178 -15.58 -0.38 3.38
C SER A 178 -17.08 -0.55 3.66
N PHE A 179 -17.72 -1.47 2.95
CA PHE A 179 -19.11 -1.87 3.20
C PHE A 179 -19.22 -3.09 4.13
N GLY A 180 -18.07 -3.60 4.59
CA GLY A 180 -17.99 -4.74 5.50
C GLY A 180 -18.35 -4.37 6.94
N LYS A 181 -18.37 -5.38 7.81
CA LYS A 181 -18.55 -5.23 9.26
C LYS A 181 -17.36 -5.77 10.07
N ALA A 182 -16.23 -6.01 9.40
CA ALA A 182 -15.06 -6.63 10.00
C ALA A 182 -14.04 -5.58 10.46
N ASP A 183 -13.41 -5.84 11.60
CA ASP A 183 -12.31 -5.01 12.12
C ASP A 183 -11.03 -5.14 11.29
N ALA A 184 -10.79 -6.31 10.69
CA ALA A 184 -9.71 -6.56 9.75
C ALA A 184 -10.03 -7.76 8.85
N VAL A 185 -9.67 -7.68 7.57
CA VAL A 185 -9.67 -8.78 6.59
C VAL A 185 -8.36 -8.70 5.82
N CYS A 186 -7.64 -9.80 5.69
CA CYS A 186 -6.35 -9.91 5.02
C CYS A 186 -6.41 -10.92 3.87
#